data_AF-A0A202B2D6-F1
#
_entry.id   AF-A0A202B2D6-F1
#
_cell.length_a   1.000
_cell.length_b   1.000
_cell.length_c   1.000
_cell.angle_alpha   90.00
_cell.angle_beta   90.00
_cell.angle_gamma   90.00
#
_symmetry.space_group_name_H-M   'P 1'
#
loop_
_entity.id
_entity.type
_entity.pdbx_description
1 polymer ?
#
loop_
_entity_poly.entity_id
_entity_poly.type
_entity_poly.pdbx_seq_one_letter_code
_entity_poly.pdbx_strand_id
1 'polypeptide(L)'
;MAYGPNTTGDNIFVNVDTPYGPQRFKVASFHPKPKYDSVSVTPLNSEHEEWIAPRGWEFDMEVIRTDATADAFFAQWEADYYNGAPAMTQPTTITETIKETDGSTTVMKYTGVVLKLTDPGKRENGKPITMTISGTAKRRLKS
;
A
#
# COMPACT_ATOMS: atom_id res chain seq x y z
N MET A 1 0.10 -33.01 -9.73
CA MET A 1 0.88 -31.83 -9.32
C MET A 1 0.37 -31.41 -7.95
N ALA A 2 1.15 -31.63 -6.90
CA ALA A 2 0.79 -31.15 -5.56
C ALA A 2 1.14 -29.66 -5.49
N TYR A 3 0.16 -28.82 -5.15
CA TYR A 3 0.42 -27.42 -4.86
C TYR A 3 1.33 -27.35 -3.61
N GLY A 4 2.39 -26.54 -3.68
CA GLY A 4 3.32 -26.36 -2.58
C GLY A 4 2.64 -25.81 -1.32
N PRO A 5 3.28 -25.90 -0.14
CA PRO A 5 2.74 -25.38 1.11
C PRO A 5 2.39 -23.89 0.99
N ASN A 6 1.21 -23.51 1.48
CA ASN A 6 0.70 -22.13 1.44
C ASN A 6 1.62 -21.18 2.21
N THR A 7 1.99 -20.05 1.61
CA THR A 7 2.65 -18.94 2.30
C THR A 7 1.68 -18.34 3.34
N THR A 8 1.94 -18.59 4.62
CA THR A 8 1.17 -17.99 5.72
C THR A 8 1.72 -16.60 6.02
N GLY A 9 0.87 -15.58 6.00
CA GLY A 9 1.20 -14.15 6.14
C GLY A 9 1.68 -13.70 7.53
N ASP A 10 2.32 -14.56 8.31
CA ASP A 10 2.66 -14.34 9.71
C ASP A 10 3.80 -13.33 9.92
N ASN A 11 4.38 -12.78 8.84
CA ASN A 11 5.55 -11.88 8.90
C ASN A 11 5.58 -10.88 7.74
N ILE A 12 4.51 -10.10 7.54
CA ILE A 12 4.52 -8.99 6.58
C ILE A 12 5.01 -7.72 7.31
N PHE A 13 6.20 -7.25 6.92
CA PHE A 13 6.71 -5.95 7.37
C PHE A 13 6.53 -4.94 6.26
N VAL A 14 5.96 -3.78 6.62
CA VAL A 14 5.74 -2.67 5.70
C VAL A 14 6.53 -1.47 6.21
N ASN A 15 7.57 -1.12 5.47
CA ASN A 15 8.32 0.11 5.71
C ASN A 15 7.91 1.15 4.69
N VAL A 16 7.63 2.37 5.15
CA VAL A 16 7.20 3.48 4.29
C VAL A 16 8.27 4.55 4.33
N ASP A 17 9.01 4.70 3.23
CA ASP A 17 9.99 5.78 3.10
C ASP A 17 9.26 7.02 2.58
N THR A 18 9.01 7.96 3.49
CA THR A 18 8.34 9.22 3.19
C THR A 18 9.34 10.36 3.04
N PRO A 19 8.95 11.49 2.43
CA PRO A 19 9.81 12.67 2.31
C PRO A 19 10.22 13.27 3.67
N TYR A 20 9.45 13.00 4.72
CA TYR A 20 9.73 13.41 6.11
C TYR A 20 10.60 12.40 6.86
N GLY A 21 11.10 11.37 6.17
CA GLY A 21 11.90 10.29 6.74
C GLY A 21 11.21 8.93 6.70
N PRO A 22 11.95 7.86 7.05
CA PRO A 22 11.41 6.50 7.09
C PRO A 22 10.41 6.37 8.24
N GLN A 23 9.17 6.02 7.91
CA GLN A 23 8.10 5.74 8.84
C GLN A 23 7.91 4.23 8.97
N ARG A 24 7.94 3.75 10.23
CA ARG A 24 7.71 2.34 10.55
C ARG A 24 6.34 2.21 11.21
N PHE A 25 5.39 1.67 10.46
CA PHE A 25 4.05 1.44 10.98
C PHE A 25 3.89 -0.01 11.43
N LYS A 26 3.19 -0.21 12.54
CA LYS A 26 2.71 -1.54 12.91
C LYS A 26 1.48 -1.87 12.07
N VAL A 27 1.70 -2.60 10.98
CA VAL A 27 0.64 -3.00 10.06
C VAL A 27 -0.02 -4.28 10.54
N ALA A 28 -1.34 -4.27 10.70
CA ALA A 28 -2.16 -5.43 10.98
C ALA A 28 -2.52 -6.20 9.70
N SER A 29 -2.78 -5.47 8.61
CA SER A 29 -3.13 -6.04 7.31
C SER A 29 -2.62 -5.14 6.20
N PHE A 30 -2.01 -5.73 5.18
CA PHE A 30 -1.60 -5.05 3.96
C PHE A 30 -2.27 -5.74 2.77
N HIS A 31 -3.07 -4.98 2.01
CA HIS A 31 -3.84 -5.53 0.91
C HIS A 31 -3.52 -4.81 -0.41
N PRO A 32 -2.51 -5.27 -1.18
CA PRO A 32 -2.17 -4.70 -2.47
C PRO A 32 -3.07 -5.26 -3.60
N LYS A 33 -3.76 -4.35 -4.29
CA LYS A 33 -4.63 -4.61 -5.44
C LYS A 33 -4.00 -4.07 -6.73
N PRO A 34 -3.69 -4.92 -7.73
CA PRO A 34 -3.23 -4.43 -9.02
C PRO A 34 -4.38 -3.72 -9.75
N LYS A 35 -4.06 -2.63 -10.46
CA LYS A 35 -4.98 -1.96 -11.37
C LYS A 35 -4.66 -2.28 -12.81
N TYR A 36 -5.68 -2.63 -13.55
CA TYR A 36 -5.62 -2.84 -14.99
C TYR A 36 -6.63 -1.92 -15.69
N ASP A 37 -6.22 -1.34 -16.81
CA ASP A 37 -7.15 -0.80 -17.79
C ASP A 37 -7.50 -1.91 -18.77
N SER A 38 -8.79 -2.21 -18.91
CA SER A 38 -9.30 -3.09 -19.96
C SER A 38 -10.01 -2.27 -21.03
N VAL A 39 -9.64 -2.51 -22.29
CA VAL A 39 -10.35 -1.98 -23.45
C VAL A 39 -10.95 -3.16 -24.18
N SER A 40 -12.27 -3.33 -24.04
CA SER A 40 -13.03 -4.33 -24.76
C SER A 40 -13.57 -3.73 -26.06
N VAL A 41 -13.16 -4.26 -27.21
CA VAL A 41 -13.78 -3.94 -28.50
C VAL A 41 -14.62 -5.14 -28.90
N THR A 42 -15.93 -4.93 -29.04
CA THR A 42 -16.86 -5.95 -29.55
C THR A 42 -17.32 -5.55 -30.94
N PRO A 43 -16.72 -6.10 -32.01
CA PRO A 43 -17.24 -5.93 -33.37
C PRO A 43 -18.56 -6.71 -33.53
N LEU A 44 -19.48 -6.20 -34.35
CA LEU A 44 -20.79 -6.84 -34.61
C LEU A 44 -20.68 -8.27 -35.18
N ASN A 45 -19.52 -8.63 -35.75
CA ASN A 45 -19.31 -9.85 -36.54
C ASN A 45 -18.07 -10.67 -36.13
N SER A 46 -17.43 -10.39 -34.99
CA SER A 46 -16.17 -11.06 -34.61
C SER A 46 -16.08 -11.35 -33.12
N GLU A 47 -15.15 -12.23 -32.75
CA GLU A 47 -14.88 -12.60 -31.36
C GLU A 47 -14.42 -11.36 -30.56
N HIS A 48 -14.78 -11.36 -29.27
CA HIS A 48 -14.44 -10.28 -28.35
C HIS A 48 -12.91 -10.16 -28.21
N GLU A 49 -12.36 -8.98 -28.52
CA GLU A 49 -10.96 -8.67 -28.26
C GLU A 49 -10.87 -7.81 -26.99
N GLU A 50 -10.12 -8.28 -25.99
CA GLU A 50 -9.85 -7.56 -24.75
C GLU A 50 -8.38 -7.21 -24.65
N TRP A 51 -8.07 -5.92 -24.62
CA TRP A 51 -6.73 -5.41 -24.35
C TRP A 51 -6.60 -5.06 -22.88
N ILE A 52 -5.58 -5.61 -22.20
CA ILE A 52 -5.31 -5.38 -20.77
C ILE A 52 -3.95 -4.70 -20.61
N ALA A 53 -3.94 -3.52 -19.98
CA ALA A 53 -2.72 -2.77 -19.67
C ALA A 53 -2.59 -2.50 -18.15
N PRO A 54 -1.40 -2.68 -17.55
CA PRO A 54 -1.19 -2.39 -16.13
C PRO A 54 -1.15 -0.88 -15.87
N ARG A 55 -2.00 -0.39 -14.96
CA ARG A 55 -2.14 1.03 -14.59
C ARG A 55 -1.56 1.38 -13.21
N GLY A 56 -0.92 0.40 -12.56
CA GLY A 56 -0.30 0.56 -11.24
C GLY A 56 -0.97 -0.30 -10.18
N TRP A 57 -0.95 0.19 -8.94
CA TRP A 57 -1.42 -0.55 -7.77
C TRP A 57 -2.23 0.38 -6.86
N GLU A 58 -3.29 -0.16 -6.29
CA GLU A 58 -3.92 0.37 -5.09
C GLU A 58 -3.57 -0.51 -3.90
N PHE A 59 -3.61 0.04 -2.71
CA PHE A 59 -3.48 -0.78 -1.51
C PHE A 59 -4.26 -0.17 -0.36
N ASP A 60 -4.70 -1.05 0.54
CA ASP A 60 -5.32 -0.70 1.80
C ASP A 60 -4.46 -1.29 2.93
N MET A 61 -4.13 -0.48 3.91
CA MET A 61 -3.32 -0.88 5.07
C MET A 61 -4.07 -0.57 6.34
N GLU A 62 -4.20 -1.57 7.20
CA GLU A 62 -4.71 -1.41 8.55
C GLU A 62 -3.51 -1.26 9.49
N VAL A 63 -3.44 -0.14 10.20
CA VAL A 63 -2.33 0.22 11.09
C VAL A 63 -2.84 0.31 12.51
N ILE A 64 -2.18 -0.38 13.42
CA ILE A 64 -2.46 -0.25 14.86
C ILE A 64 -1.62 0.90 15.37
N ARG A 65 -2.28 1.91 15.93
CA ARG A 65 -1.60 3.05 16.51
C ARG A 65 -0.85 2.63 17.77
N THR A 66 0.47 2.71 17.73
CA THR A 66 1.34 2.51 18.90
C THR A 66 1.84 3.82 19.50
N ASP A 67 1.93 4.87 18.70
CA ASP A 67 2.46 6.17 19.08
C ASP A 67 1.75 7.30 18.30
N ALA A 68 2.27 8.53 18.37
CA ALA A 68 1.75 9.68 17.63
C ALA A 68 2.34 9.82 16.21
N THR A 69 3.19 8.89 15.77
CA THR A 69 3.99 9.02 14.55
C THR A 69 3.12 9.11 13.30
N ALA A 70 2.09 8.26 13.20
CA ALA A 70 1.15 8.28 12.08
C ALA A 70 0.30 9.55 12.03
N ASP A 71 -0.26 9.99 13.16
CA ASP A 71 -1.04 11.24 13.23
C ASP A 71 -0.16 12.46 12.90
N ALA A 72 1.06 12.52 13.44
CA ALA A 72 2.00 13.60 13.19
C ALA A 72 2.40 13.67 11.71
N PHE A 73 2.60 12.53 11.06
CA PHE A 73 2.87 12.46 9.62
C PHE A 73 1.73 13.06 8.79
N PHE A 74 0.48 12.64 9.04
CA PHE A 74 -0.66 13.16 8.28
C PHE A 74 -0.97 14.63 8.60
N ALA A 75 -0.79 15.06 9.85
CA ALA A 75 -0.94 16.46 10.22
C ALA A 75 0.12 17.36 9.56
N GLN A 76 1.38 16.91 9.50
CA GLN A 76 2.45 17.62 8.80
C GLN A 76 2.16 17.69 7.30
N TRP A 77 1.74 16.58 6.70
CA TRP A 77 1.35 16.55 5.29
C TRP A 77 0.21 17.51 4.96
N GLU A 78 -0.83 17.55 5.80
CA GLU A 78 -1.95 18.47 5.63
C GLU A 78 -1.50 19.93 5.76
N ALA A 79 -0.68 20.25 6.77
CA ALA A 79 -0.12 21.59 6.93
C ALA A 79 0.68 22.03 5.69
N ASP A 80 1.53 21.15 5.15
CA ASP A 80 2.34 21.44 3.96
C ASP A 80 1.51 21.60 2.70
N TYR A 81 0.37 20.89 2.59
CA TYR A 81 -0.59 21.10 1.52
C TYR A 81 -1.20 22.52 1.57
N TYR A 82 -1.68 22.96 2.73
CA TYR A 82 -2.24 24.30 2.89
C TYR A 82 -1.19 25.42 2.82
N ASN A 83 0.08 25.11 3.08
CA ASN A 83 1.21 26.03 2.89
C ASN A 83 1.70 26.10 1.42
N GLY A 84 1.09 25.35 0.50
CA GLY A 84 1.44 25.37 -0.92
C GLY A 84 2.73 24.63 -1.27
N ALA A 85 3.26 23.80 -0.36
CA ALA A 85 4.49 23.04 -0.54
C ALA A 85 4.26 21.53 -0.29
N PRO A 86 3.39 20.85 -1.05
CA PRO A 86 3.01 19.47 -0.76
C PRO A 86 4.20 18.52 -0.96
N ALA A 87 4.89 18.17 0.13
CA ALA A 87 6.06 17.29 0.07
C ALA A 87 5.69 15.86 -0.38
N MET A 88 4.44 15.42 -0.21
CA MET A 88 3.97 14.10 -0.71
C MET A 88 3.93 13.95 -2.24
N THR A 89 4.24 15.00 -3.00
CA THR A 89 4.54 14.86 -4.44
C THR A 89 5.89 14.18 -4.70
N GLN A 90 6.74 14.06 -3.67
CA GLN A 90 8.02 13.38 -3.71
C GLN A 90 7.85 11.85 -3.65
N PRO A 91 8.77 11.08 -4.29
CA PRO A 91 8.61 9.63 -4.45
C PRO A 91 8.66 8.89 -3.11
N THR A 92 7.49 8.54 -2.58
CA THR A 92 7.37 7.63 -1.43
C THR A 92 7.52 6.20 -1.92
N THR A 93 8.17 5.35 -1.12
CA THR A 93 8.28 3.91 -1.40
C THR A 93 7.75 3.08 -0.26
N ILE A 94 7.06 1.98 -0.59
CA ILE A 94 6.67 0.96 0.38
C ILE A 94 7.49 -0.28 0.09
N THR A 95 8.10 -0.86 1.12
CA THR A 95 8.77 -2.15 1.03
C THR A 95 7.99 -3.17 1.84
N GLU A 96 7.48 -4.19 1.15
CA GLU A 96 6.81 -5.36 1.69
C GLU A 96 7.80 -6.52 1.71
N THR A 97 7.97 -7.14 2.87
CA THR A 97 8.83 -8.32 3.03
C THR A 97 7.96 -9.52 3.38
N ILE A 98 8.02 -10.57 2.57
CA ILE A 98 7.26 -11.82 2.75
C ILE A 98 8.26 -12.94 2.99
N LYS A 99 8.07 -13.71 4.07
CA LYS A 99 8.81 -14.96 4.29
C LYS A 99 8.03 -16.11 3.68
N GLU A 100 8.65 -16.78 2.72
CA GLU A 100 8.07 -17.94 2.04
C GLU A 100 8.24 -19.21 2.87
N THR A 101 7.46 -20.25 2.54
CA THR A 101 7.47 -21.54 3.26
C THR A 101 8.77 -22.33 3.08
N ASP A 102 9.54 -22.02 2.04
CA ASP A 102 10.88 -22.58 1.79
C ASP A 102 11.99 -21.88 2.59
N GLY A 103 11.64 -20.88 3.41
CA GLY A 103 12.57 -20.06 4.18
C GLY A 103 13.21 -18.93 3.37
N SER A 104 12.91 -18.81 2.08
CA SER A 104 13.31 -17.65 1.27
C SER A 104 12.52 -16.41 1.67
N THR A 105 13.10 -15.24 1.40
CA THR A 105 12.46 -13.96 1.66
C THR A 105 12.22 -13.25 0.34
N THR A 106 10.97 -12.98 0.03
CA THR A 106 10.56 -12.19 -1.12
C THR A 106 10.38 -10.73 -0.69
N VAL A 107 11.09 -9.81 -1.35
CA VAL A 107 10.94 -8.37 -1.10
C VAL A 107 10.26 -7.70 -2.28
N MET A 108 9.13 -7.05 -2.01
CA MET A 108 8.34 -6.30 -2.98
C MET A 108 8.43 -4.80 -2.67
N LYS A 109 8.92 -4.01 -3.64
CA LYS A 109 9.03 -2.56 -3.52
C LYS A 109 8.00 -1.86 -4.39
N TYR A 110 7.13 -1.07 -3.77
CA TYR A 110 6.17 -0.21 -4.42
C TYR A 110 6.75 1.21 -4.53
N THR A 111 6.71 1.80 -5.72
CA THR A 111 7.34 3.10 -6.01
C THR A 111 6.35 4.16 -6.45
N GLY A 112 6.64 5.43 -6.16
CA GLY A 112 5.78 6.55 -6.51
C GLY A 112 4.46 6.47 -5.76
N VAL A 113 4.56 6.16 -4.47
CA VAL A 113 3.41 5.93 -3.60
C VAL A 113 2.78 7.25 -3.21
N VAL A 114 1.45 7.30 -3.21
CA VAL A 114 0.67 8.39 -2.63
C VAL A 114 -0.26 7.78 -1.61
N LEU A 115 -0.16 8.27 -0.37
CA LEU A 115 -0.94 7.81 0.77
C LEU A 115 -2.15 8.73 1.03
N LYS A 116 -3.19 8.17 1.63
CA LYS A 116 -4.32 8.90 2.19
C LYS A 116 -4.75 8.22 3.48
N LEU A 117 -4.97 9.01 4.53
CA LEU A 117 -5.64 8.52 5.73
C LEU A 117 -7.14 8.42 5.42
N THR A 118 -7.68 7.21 5.40
CA THR A 118 -9.10 6.98 5.11
C THR A 118 -9.93 6.89 6.38
N ASP A 119 -9.36 6.30 7.43
CA ASP A 119 -9.98 6.25 8.76
C ASP A 119 -8.91 6.54 9.83
N PRO A 120 -9.03 7.65 10.59
CA PRO A 120 -8.14 7.94 11.72
C PRO A 120 -8.37 7.04 12.95
N GLY A 121 -9.33 6.12 12.87
CA GLY A 121 -9.64 5.14 13.89
C GLY A 121 -10.51 5.67 15.01
N LYS A 122 -11.34 4.78 15.56
CA LYS A 122 -12.21 5.10 16.69
C LYS A 122 -11.39 5.19 17.97
N ARG A 123 -11.50 6.32 18.69
CA ARG A 123 -10.87 6.53 20.00
C ARG A 123 -11.85 6.16 21.11
N GLU A 124 -11.73 4.95 21.65
CA GLU A 124 -12.50 4.49 22.81
C GLU A 124 -11.56 4.19 23.97
N ASN A 125 -11.98 4.54 25.20
CA ASN A 125 -11.16 4.28 26.39
C ASN A 125 -10.92 2.78 26.57
N GLY A 126 -9.65 2.37 26.71
CA GLY A 126 -9.26 0.99 26.93
C GLY A 126 -9.18 0.10 25.68
N LYS A 127 -9.40 0.62 24.46
CA LYS A 127 -9.24 -0.15 23.21
C LYS A 127 -8.09 0.39 22.35
N PRO A 128 -7.37 -0.49 21.61
CA PRO A 128 -6.38 -0.04 20.65
C PRO A 128 -7.05 0.76 19.53
N ILE A 129 -6.40 1.83 19.10
CA ILE A 129 -6.88 2.64 17.97
C ILE A 129 -6.33 2.01 16.70
N THR A 130 -7.24 1.57 15.84
CA THR A 130 -6.89 1.02 14.53
C THR A 130 -7.24 2.02 13.44
N MET A 131 -6.25 2.35 12.62
CA MET A 131 -6.34 3.34 11.56
C MET A 131 -6.30 2.64 10.20
N THR A 132 -7.03 3.16 9.22
CA THR A 132 -6.96 2.69 7.85
C THR A 132 -6.26 3.73 6.98
N ILE A 133 -5.20 3.30 6.31
CA ILE A 133 -4.42 4.09 5.36
C ILE A 133 -4.52 3.41 4.01
N SER A 134 -5.07 4.11 3.02
CA SER A 134 -5.11 3.62 1.65
C SER A 134 -4.14 4.41 0.79
N GLY A 135 -3.80 3.89 -0.37
CA GLY A 135 -2.93 4.62 -1.29
C GLY A 135 -2.87 4.03 -2.68
N THR A 136 -2.14 4.72 -3.55
CA THR A 136 -1.82 4.24 -4.89
C THR A 136 -0.30 4.18 -5.06
N ALA A 137 0.18 3.24 -5.86
CA ALA A 137 1.56 3.17 -6.29
C ALA A 137 1.64 3.05 -7.81
N LYS A 138 2.68 3.63 -8.41
CA LYS A 138 2.87 3.58 -9.86
C LYS A 138 3.31 2.20 -10.33
N ARG A 139 4.16 1.52 -9.55
CA ARG A 139 4.76 0.24 -9.95
C ARG A 139 5.15 -0.59 -8.73
N ARG A 140 5.08 -1.92 -8.89
CA ARG A 140 5.67 -2.92 -7.98
C ARG A 140 6.90 -3.54 -8.63
N LEU A 141 7.99 -3.61 -7.89
CA LEU A 141 9.27 -4.20 -8.29
C LEU A 141 9.61 -5.34 -7.32
N LYS A 142 10.06 -6.48 -7.84
CA LYS A 142 10.66 -7.55 -7.03
C LYS A 142 12.15 -7.24 -6.88
N SER A 143 12.66 -7.29 -5.66
CA SER A 143 14.10 -7.19 -5.36
C SER A 143 14.69 -8.53 -4.98
#